data_AF-H6R8J7-F1
#
_entry.id   AF-H6R8J7-F1
#
_cell.length_a   1.000
_cell.length_b   1.000
_cell.length_c   1.000
_cell.angle_alpha   90.00
_cell.angle_beta   90.00
_cell.angle_gamma   90.00
#
_symmetry.space_group_name_H-M   'P 1'
#
loop_
_entity.id
_entity.type
_entity.pdbx_description
1 polymer ?
#
loop_
_entity_poly.entity_id
_entity_poly.type
_entity_poly.pdbx_seq_one_letter_code
_entity_poly.pdbx_strand_id
1 'polypeptide(L)'
;MVRLSEATNIEAANAILRILSQLGAVEWARIDVGYDDYKRRRPPLAVWRYESERDDTANRIHSAVSSYSGAIDWSVDKPGRNWMIVPTKVADPGSEFSEIPEGKLRAAIGSADPDFTEAAIQDFPNLFNFLSGLWIANQGD
;
A
#
# COMPACT_ATOMS: atom_id res chain seq x y z
N MET A 1 -26.98 -4.58 6.68
CA MET A 1 -26.42 -3.43 7.42
C MET A 1 -24.91 -3.51 7.30
N VAL A 2 -24.33 -2.84 6.30
CA VAL A 2 -22.87 -2.73 6.15
C VAL A 2 -22.37 -1.88 7.33
N ARG A 3 -21.43 -2.39 8.12
CA ARG A 3 -20.89 -1.66 9.26
C ARG A 3 -19.92 -0.59 8.75
N LEU A 4 -19.97 0.63 9.29
CA LEU A 4 -19.20 1.80 8.83
C LEU A 4 -17.71 1.50 8.55
N SER A 5 -17.04 0.68 9.37
CA SER A 5 -15.64 0.27 9.17
C SER A 5 -15.39 -0.47 7.84
N GLU A 6 -16.34 -1.29 7.40
CA GLU A 6 -16.24 -2.07 6.17
C GLU A 6 -16.49 -1.20 4.93
N ALA A 7 -17.47 -0.28 5.03
CA ALA A 7 -17.74 0.70 3.99
C ALA A 7 -16.54 1.65 3.78
N THR A 8 -15.96 2.20 4.86
CA THR A 8 -14.76 3.05 4.78
C THR A 8 -13.57 2.30 4.19
N ASN A 9 -13.41 1.01 4.51
CA ASN A 9 -12.33 0.20 3.94
C ASN A 9 -12.50 -0.01 2.42
N ILE A 10 -13.73 -0.28 1.98
CA ILE A 10 -14.06 -0.43 0.55
C ILE A 10 -13.84 0.90 -0.18
N GLU A 11 -14.27 2.03 0.42
CA GLU A 11 -14.06 3.36 -0.16
C GLU A 11 -12.58 3.70 -0.32
N ALA A 12 -11.77 3.47 0.71
CA ALA A 12 -10.32 3.68 0.67
C ALA A 12 -9.66 2.78 -0.38
N ALA A 13 -9.99 1.49 -0.41
CA ALA A 13 -9.46 0.57 -1.41
C ALA A 13 -9.84 0.98 -2.84
N ASN A 14 -11.09 1.41 -3.06
CA ASN A 14 -11.54 1.91 -4.35
C ASN A 14 -10.86 3.21 -4.76
N ALA A 15 -10.59 4.12 -3.82
CA ALA A 15 -9.85 5.35 -4.09
C ALA A 15 -8.41 5.05 -4.54
N ILE A 16 -7.73 4.14 -3.84
CA ILE A 16 -6.39 3.66 -4.22
C ILE A 16 -6.41 3.02 -5.62
N LEU A 17 -7.38 2.15 -5.90
CA LEU A 17 -7.51 1.53 -7.22
C LEU A 17 -7.70 2.58 -8.32
N ARG A 18 -8.51 3.61 -8.09
CA ARG A 18 -8.70 4.71 -9.06
C ARG A 18 -7.40 5.45 -9.33
N ILE A 19 -6.61 5.72 -8.29
CA ILE A 19 -5.30 6.37 -8.43
C ILE A 19 -4.38 5.49 -9.27
N LEU A 20 -4.28 4.19 -8.95
CA LEU A 20 -3.47 3.25 -9.72
C LEU A 20 -3.88 3.20 -11.20
N SER A 21 -5.19 3.24 -11.48
CA SER A 21 -5.73 3.28 -12.85
C SER A 21 -5.43 4.57 -13.61
N GLN A 22 -5.07 5.68 -12.94
CA GLN A 22 -4.59 6.90 -13.60
C GLN A 22 -3.15 6.75 -14.12
N LEU A 23 -2.37 5.85 -13.52
CA LEU A 23 -0.97 5.61 -13.85
C LEU A 23 -0.82 4.65 -15.04
N GLY A 24 -1.80 3.76 -15.22
CA GLY A 24 -1.84 2.76 -16.28
C GLY A 24 -3.05 1.84 -16.18
N ALA A 25 -3.31 1.06 -17.23
CA ALA A 25 -4.39 0.07 -17.21
C ALA A 25 -4.06 -1.06 -16.23
N VAL A 26 -4.80 -1.14 -15.12
CA VAL A 26 -4.61 -2.16 -14.08
C VAL A 26 -5.24 -3.47 -14.53
N GLU A 27 -4.41 -4.49 -14.75
CA GLU A 27 -4.87 -5.86 -15.08
C GLU A 27 -5.44 -6.57 -13.85
N TRP A 28 -4.80 -6.35 -12.70
CA TRP A 28 -5.15 -7.00 -11.45
C TRP A 28 -4.68 -6.17 -10.26
N ALA A 29 -5.46 -6.15 -9.17
CA ALA A 29 -5.07 -5.52 -7.92
C ALA A 29 -5.65 -6.25 -6.70
N ARG A 30 -4.89 -6.22 -5.62
CA ARG A 30 -5.31 -6.55 -4.25
C ARG A 30 -4.91 -5.40 -3.35
N ILE A 31 -5.90 -4.77 -2.72
CA ILE A 31 -5.70 -3.65 -1.80
C ILE A 31 -6.29 -4.04 -0.46
N ASP A 32 -5.47 -3.93 0.58
CA ASP A 32 -5.79 -4.31 1.94
C ASP A 32 -5.46 -3.14 2.85
N VAL A 33 -6.50 -2.43 3.26
CA VAL A 33 -6.40 -1.18 4.02
C VAL A 33 -6.27 -1.39 5.53
N GLY A 34 -5.81 -2.60 5.92
CA GLY A 34 -5.31 -2.85 7.26
C GLY A 34 -6.30 -3.39 8.29
N TYR A 35 -7.39 -4.01 7.82
CA TYR A 35 -8.30 -4.79 8.65
C TYR A 35 -8.50 -6.17 8.04
N ASP A 36 -8.47 -7.21 8.87
CA ASP A 36 -8.88 -8.57 8.45
C ASP A 36 -10.40 -8.77 8.59
N ASP A 37 -10.88 -9.94 8.16
CA ASP A 37 -12.30 -10.32 8.21
C ASP A 37 -12.87 -10.36 9.64
N TYR A 38 -11.98 -10.47 10.64
CA TYR A 38 -12.30 -10.45 12.07
C TYR A 38 -12.09 -9.06 12.70
N LYS A 39 -11.87 -8.03 11.87
CA LYS A 39 -11.61 -6.63 12.27
C LYS A 39 -10.35 -6.42 13.10
N ARG A 40 -9.40 -7.34 13.02
CA ARG A 40 -8.08 -7.16 13.62
C ARG A 40 -7.27 -6.26 12.71
N ARG A 41 -6.58 -5.31 13.34
CA ARG A 41 -5.69 -4.39 12.64
C ARG A 41 -4.46 -5.13 12.17
N ARG A 42 -4.03 -4.82 10.95
CA ARG A 42 -2.75 -5.26 10.38
C ARG A 42 -2.19 -4.14 9.52
N PRO A 43 -0.86 -4.00 9.38
CA PRO A 43 -0.30 -3.00 8.48
C PRO A 43 -0.89 -3.17 7.08
N PRO A 44 -1.28 -2.12 6.36
CA PRO A 44 -1.91 -2.22 5.05
C PRO A 44 -0.94 -2.68 3.95
N LEU A 45 -1.47 -3.02 2.78
CA LEU A 45 -0.73 -3.54 1.63
C LEU A 45 -1.49 -3.23 0.34
N ALA A 46 -0.78 -2.79 -0.70
CA ALA A 46 -1.28 -2.78 -2.07
C ALA A 46 -0.36 -3.63 -2.94
N VAL A 47 -0.95 -4.57 -3.69
CA VAL A 47 -0.26 -5.34 -4.72
C VAL A 47 -1.06 -5.22 -6.01
N TRP A 48 -0.42 -4.90 -7.12
CA TRP A 48 -1.11 -4.74 -8.40
C TRP A 48 -0.21 -5.05 -9.59
N ARG A 49 -0.82 -5.16 -10.77
CA ARG A 49 -0.14 -5.37 -12.04
C ARG A 49 -0.79 -4.53 -13.12
N TYR A 50 0.02 -3.93 -13.99
CA TYR A 50 -0.45 -3.27 -15.20
C TYR A 50 -0.52 -4.25 -16.39
N GLU A 51 -1.49 -4.03 -17.29
CA GLU A 51 -1.60 -4.78 -18.55
C GLU A 51 -0.35 -4.57 -19.41
N SER A 52 0.11 -3.32 -19.49
CA SER A 52 1.36 -2.91 -20.10
C SER A 52 1.97 -1.80 -19.26
N GLU A 53 3.27 -1.92 -18.99
CA GLU A 53 4.00 -0.91 -18.23
C GLU A 53 4.56 0.15 -19.19
N ARG A 54 4.45 1.42 -18.80
CA ARG A 54 5.17 2.48 -19.48
C ARG A 54 6.61 2.49 -18.97
N ASP A 55 7.55 2.84 -19.85
CA ASP A 55 8.98 2.83 -19.56
C ASP A 55 9.35 3.66 -18.32
N ASP A 56 8.57 4.69 -17.98
CA ASP A 56 8.81 5.61 -16.88
C ASP A 56 7.99 5.32 -15.61
N THR A 57 6.99 4.44 -15.67
CA THR A 57 6.10 4.12 -14.54
C THR A 57 6.90 3.68 -13.32
N ALA A 58 7.92 2.85 -13.52
CA ALA A 58 8.74 2.33 -12.44
C ALA A 58 9.50 3.42 -11.68
N ASN A 59 10.24 4.25 -12.41
CA ASN A 59 11.02 5.34 -11.82
C ASN A 59 10.13 6.35 -11.10
N ARG A 60 8.95 6.63 -11.65
CA ARG A 60 7.98 7.55 -11.04
C ARG A 60 7.40 7.01 -9.73
N ILE A 61 6.97 5.74 -9.70
CA ILE A 61 6.45 5.13 -8.48
C ILE A 61 7.56 5.07 -7.41
N HIS A 62 8.75 4.60 -7.77
CA HIS A 62 9.88 4.55 -6.84
C HIS A 62 10.23 5.94 -6.28
N SER A 63 10.31 6.96 -7.13
CA SER A 63 10.63 8.32 -6.70
C SER A 63 9.52 8.92 -5.83
N ALA A 64 8.25 8.65 -6.15
CA ALA A 64 7.12 9.13 -5.37
C ALA A 64 7.12 8.51 -3.96
N VAL A 65 7.28 7.18 -3.86
CA VAL A 65 7.29 6.49 -2.57
C VAL A 65 8.52 6.91 -1.74
N SER A 66 9.70 7.04 -2.36
CA SER A 66 10.91 7.46 -1.64
C SER A 66 10.91 8.93 -1.21
N SER A 67 10.14 9.79 -1.89
CA SER A 67 10.00 11.21 -1.55
C SER A 67 8.84 11.48 -0.59
N TYR A 68 7.98 10.48 -0.33
CA TYR A 68 6.87 10.63 0.58
C TYR A 68 7.38 10.68 2.03
N SER A 69 6.97 11.71 2.76
CA SER A 69 7.29 11.89 4.18
C SER A 69 6.02 11.80 5.01
N GLY A 70 5.66 10.58 5.39
CA GLY A 70 4.49 10.27 6.22
C GLY A 70 4.82 10.04 7.70
N ALA A 71 3.90 9.41 8.40
CA ALA A 71 4.09 8.99 9.79
C ALA A 71 5.00 7.76 9.92
N ILE A 72 5.12 6.97 8.85
CA ILE A 72 5.97 5.78 8.76
C ILE A 72 6.69 5.72 7.41
N ASP A 73 7.73 4.90 7.35
CA ASP A 73 8.44 4.62 6.11
C ASP A 73 7.70 3.57 5.27
N TRP A 74 7.73 3.79 3.95
CA TRP A 74 7.08 2.94 2.96
C TRP A 74 8.11 2.36 2.00
N SER A 75 7.94 1.09 1.67
CA SER A 75 8.73 0.39 0.68
C SER A 75 7.89 0.07 -0.54
N VAL A 76 8.52 0.20 -1.70
CA VAL A 76 7.99 -0.29 -2.96
C VAL A 76 8.93 -1.34 -3.52
N ASP A 77 8.34 -2.45 -3.94
CA ASP A 77 9.04 -3.53 -4.63
C ASP A 77 8.24 -3.96 -5.87
N LYS A 78 8.92 -4.63 -6.79
CA LYS A 78 8.34 -5.15 -8.02
C LYS A 78 8.79 -6.59 -8.29
N PRO A 79 8.34 -7.57 -7.51
CA PRO A 79 8.61 -8.98 -7.78
C PRO A 79 7.95 -9.42 -9.11
N GLY A 80 8.77 -9.55 -10.15
CA GLY A 80 8.31 -9.94 -11.49
C GLY A 80 7.43 -8.87 -12.12
N ARG A 81 6.14 -9.19 -12.33
CA ARG A 81 5.14 -8.27 -12.93
C ARG A 81 4.26 -7.58 -11.90
N ASN A 82 4.37 -7.92 -10.61
CA ASN A 82 3.53 -7.36 -9.58
C ASN A 82 4.28 -6.25 -8.87
N TRP A 83 3.66 -5.08 -8.81
CA TRP A 83 4.04 -3.98 -7.94
C TRP A 83 3.51 -4.25 -6.54
N MET A 84 4.28 -3.84 -5.54
CA MET A 84 3.90 -3.91 -4.13
C MET A 84 4.28 -2.63 -3.42
N ILE A 85 3.35 -2.04 -2.67
CA ILE A 85 3.62 -0.99 -1.69
C ILE A 85 3.18 -1.50 -0.33
N VAL A 86 4.08 -1.42 0.64
CA VAL A 86 3.88 -1.93 2.00
C VAL A 86 4.73 -1.10 2.98
N PRO A 87 4.36 -1.01 4.27
CA PRO A 87 5.23 -0.38 5.25
C PRO A 87 6.61 -1.05 5.30
N THR A 88 7.69 -0.27 5.46
CA THR A 88 9.06 -0.80 5.40
C THR A 88 9.31 -1.89 6.45
N LYS A 89 8.75 -1.76 7.66
CA LYS A 89 8.79 -2.79 8.70
C LYS A 89 8.12 -4.12 8.33
N VAL A 90 7.30 -4.17 7.27
CA VAL A 90 6.77 -5.43 6.74
C VAL A 90 7.68 -6.00 5.67
N ALA A 91 8.30 -5.15 4.84
CA ALA A 91 9.24 -5.57 3.82
C ALA A 91 10.58 -6.05 4.42
N ASP A 92 11.02 -5.41 5.50
CA ASP A 92 12.18 -5.77 6.30
C ASP A 92 11.78 -5.80 7.78
N PRO A 93 11.21 -6.92 8.25
CA PRO A 93 10.65 -7.01 9.60
C PRO A 93 11.70 -7.17 10.70
N GLY A 94 12.99 -7.29 10.35
CA GLY A 94 14.04 -7.58 11.33
C GLY A 94 13.95 -8.99 11.91
N SER A 95 14.91 -9.32 12.77
CA SER A 95 15.10 -10.70 13.26
C SER A 95 14.01 -11.19 14.20
N GLU A 96 13.28 -10.30 14.87
CA GLU A 96 12.21 -10.67 15.80
C GLU A 96 11.00 -11.34 15.12
N PHE A 97 10.85 -11.19 13.80
CA PHE A 97 9.83 -11.88 13.01
C PHE A 97 10.41 -12.91 12.02
N SER A 98 11.69 -13.29 12.12
CA SER A 98 12.34 -14.16 11.12
C SER A 98 11.70 -15.55 10.98
N GLU A 99 11.14 -16.07 12.07
CA GLU A 99 10.46 -17.37 12.11
C GLU A 99 8.97 -17.28 11.74
N ILE A 100 8.45 -16.07 11.49
CA ILE A 100 7.05 -15.88 11.15
C ILE A 100 6.86 -16.09 9.65
N PRO A 101 5.99 -17.03 9.22
CA PRO A 101 5.70 -17.21 7.80
C PRO A 101 5.16 -15.92 7.18
N GLU A 102 5.54 -15.61 5.94
CA GLU A 102 5.17 -14.39 5.22
C GLU A 102 3.66 -14.11 5.27
N GLY A 103 2.82 -15.13 5.05
CA GLY A 103 1.35 -15.01 5.10
C GLY A 103 0.78 -14.65 6.48
N LYS A 104 1.57 -14.73 7.55
CA LYS A 104 1.20 -14.37 8.94
C LYS A 104 1.92 -13.12 9.44
N LEU A 105 2.92 -12.62 8.72
CA LEU A 105 3.81 -11.54 9.18
C LEU A 105 3.05 -10.26 9.54
N ARG A 106 2.15 -9.79 8.67
CA ARG A 106 1.35 -8.58 8.91
C ARG A 106 0.45 -8.72 10.14
N ALA A 107 -0.10 -9.91 10.40
CA ALA A 107 -0.91 -10.13 11.59
C ALA A 107 -0.05 -10.17 12.88
N ALA A 108 1.15 -10.73 12.80
CA ALA A 108 2.10 -10.74 13.91
C ALA A 108 2.57 -9.32 14.25
N ILE A 109 2.97 -8.52 13.24
CA ILE A 109 3.33 -7.10 13.42
C ILE A 109 2.13 -6.33 13.98
N GLY A 110 0.93 -6.54 13.43
CA GLY A 110 -0.30 -5.92 13.91
C GLY A 110 -0.58 -6.13 15.40
N SER A 111 -0.23 -7.32 15.89
CA SER A 111 -0.41 -7.69 17.30
C SER A 111 0.72 -7.18 18.20
N ALA A 112 1.95 -7.17 17.69
CA ALA A 112 3.13 -6.75 18.44
C ALA A 112 3.28 -5.23 18.53
N ASP A 113 2.82 -4.49 17.52
CA ASP A 113 2.99 -3.04 17.42
C ASP A 113 1.69 -2.36 16.91
N PRO A 114 0.69 -2.19 17.78
CA PRO A 114 -0.60 -1.60 17.42
C PRO A 114 -0.51 -0.13 17.00
N ASP A 115 0.43 0.63 17.57
CA ASP A 115 0.61 2.05 17.30
C ASP A 115 1.20 2.27 15.91
N PHE A 116 2.26 1.52 15.55
CA PHE A 116 2.76 1.48 14.18
C PHE A 116 1.67 1.08 13.19
N THR A 117 0.86 0.10 13.55
CA THR A 117 -0.20 -0.40 12.67
C THR A 117 -1.28 0.64 12.43
N GLU A 118 -1.70 1.36 13.48
CA GLU A 118 -2.66 2.45 13.34
C GLU A 118 -2.07 3.59 12.49
N ALA A 119 -0.82 3.98 12.74
CA ALA A 119 -0.13 4.98 11.93
C ALA A 119 -0.08 4.57 10.45
N ALA A 120 0.28 3.31 10.17
CA ALA A 120 0.33 2.79 8.80
C ALA A 120 -1.04 2.81 8.11
N ILE A 121 -2.12 2.45 8.82
CA ILE A 121 -3.50 2.49 8.29
C ILE A 121 -3.91 3.90 7.91
N GLN A 122 -3.61 4.89 8.78
CA GLN A 122 -3.97 6.29 8.54
C GLN A 122 -3.12 6.93 7.43
N ASP A 123 -1.86 6.52 7.32
CA ASP A 123 -0.89 7.09 6.39
C ASP A 123 -1.06 6.55 4.96
N PHE A 124 -1.62 5.34 4.81
CA PHE A 124 -1.75 4.65 3.52
C PHE A 124 -2.53 5.42 2.44
N PRO A 125 -3.73 5.99 2.71
CA PRO A 125 -4.42 6.79 1.71
C PRO A 125 -3.65 8.07 1.35
N ASN A 126 -2.92 8.65 2.31
CA ASN A 126 -2.15 9.87 2.10
C ASN A 126 -0.97 9.64 1.14
N LEU A 127 -0.28 8.50 1.27
CA LEU A 127 0.74 8.07 0.32
C LEU A 127 0.20 8.00 -1.12
N PHE A 128 -0.96 7.38 -1.31
CA PHE A 128 -1.55 7.28 -2.65
C PHE A 128 -2.04 8.63 -3.19
N ASN A 129 -2.60 9.48 -2.33
CA ASN A 129 -2.95 10.84 -2.72
C ASN A 129 -1.71 11.65 -3.15
N PHE A 130 -0.59 11.51 -2.43
CA PHE A 130 0.68 12.11 -2.81
C PHE A 130 1.17 11.61 -4.18
N LEU A 131 1.12 10.30 -4.39
CA LEU A 131 1.46 9.67 -5.66
C LEU A 131 0.59 10.20 -6.82
N SER A 132 -0.72 10.32 -6.61
CA SER A 132 -1.64 10.91 -7.60
C SER A 132 -1.30 12.37 -7.92
N GLY A 133 -0.99 13.17 -6.89
CA GLY A 133 -0.60 14.57 -7.05
C GLY A 133 0.65 14.75 -7.90
N LEU A 134 1.69 13.96 -7.63
CA LEU A 134 2.92 13.95 -8.45
C LEU A 134 2.62 13.53 -9.89
N TRP A 135 1.71 12.58 -10.09
CA TRP A 135 1.38 12.13 -11.45
C TRP A 135 0.69 13.21 -12.27
N ILE A 136 -0.28 13.92 -11.68
CA ILE A 136 -1.00 15.02 -12.36
C ILE A 136 -0.06 16.16 -12.72
N ALA A 137 0.86 16.54 -11.81
CA ALA A 137 1.82 17.62 -12.06
C ALA A 137 2.73 17.33 -13.28
N ASN A 138 3.08 16.07 -13.52
CA ASN A 138 3.96 15.64 -14.60
C ASN A 138 3.25 15.30 -15.93
N GLN A 139 1.95 15.61 -16.06
CA GLN A 139 1.17 15.48 -17.30
C GLN A 139 0.81 16.87 -17.90
N GLY A 140 1.19 17.95 -17.21
CA GLY A 140 0.87 19.33 -17.58
C GLY A 140 1.98 20.10 -18.31
N ASP A 141 3.10 19.44 -18.64
CA ASP A 141 4.23 19.99 -19.39
C ASP A 141 4.23 19.51 -20.85
#